data_AF-A0A7S3MK43-F1
#
_entry.id   AF-A0A7S3MK43-F1
#
_cell.length_a   1.000
_cell.length_b   1.000
_cell.length_c   1.000
_cell.angle_alpha   90.00
_cell.angle_beta   90.00
_cell.angle_gamma   90.00
#
_symmetry.space_group_name_H-M   'P 1'
#
loop_
_entity.id
_entity.type
_entity.pdbx_description
1 polymer ?
#
loop_
_entity_poly.entity_id
_entity_poly.type
_entity_poly.pdbx_seq_one_letter_code
_entity_poly.pdbx_strand_id
1 'polypeptide(L)'
;WKEFQRLCVHGYNKWFTHWINVAENTDKPVYFFRFEDILANPEEELRELMKFILGVESIEGKVIDQRIKDVMAMGAKKNQTYKPRQGGTNRNLKNYTTEQIEYTKNYNEELFHVFGYVKDDERLPNNVTPFMDFEGQASPKSVEKINYYRKLNEIAMEKRMRMRGGIANQDNKIHVGPGIDGGIRLVTEMQVLKNIGVTDHIEFAH
;
A
#
# COMPACT_ATOMS: atom_id res chain seq x y z
N TRP A 1 -23.42 5.10 -7.92
CA TRP A 1 -22.67 4.11 -7.10
C TRP A 1 -21.72 3.24 -7.91
N LYS A 2 -22.20 2.50 -8.95
CA LYS A 2 -21.33 1.66 -9.80
C LYS A 2 -20.16 2.43 -10.42
N GLU A 3 -20.43 3.58 -11.02
CA GLU A 3 -19.41 4.44 -11.62
C GLU A 3 -18.38 4.90 -10.59
N PHE A 4 -18.82 5.45 -9.46
CA PHE A 4 -17.95 5.81 -8.35
C PHE A 4 -17.03 4.66 -7.91
N GLN A 5 -17.56 3.44 -7.78
CA GLN A 5 -16.75 2.28 -7.44
C GLN A 5 -15.68 1.98 -8.51
N ARG A 6 -16.00 2.09 -9.80
CA ARG A 6 -15.01 1.94 -10.88
C ARG A 6 -13.92 3.00 -10.81
N LEU A 7 -14.29 4.26 -10.51
CA LEU A 7 -13.32 5.33 -10.30
C LEU A 7 -12.37 5.01 -9.14
N CYS A 8 -12.87 4.44 -8.04
CA CYS A 8 -12.03 3.99 -6.94
C CYS A 8 -11.08 2.85 -7.35
N VAL A 9 -11.57 1.88 -8.14
CA VAL A 9 -10.75 0.78 -8.68
C VAL A 9 -9.61 1.33 -9.55
N HIS A 10 -9.91 2.28 -10.43
CA HIS A 10 -8.91 2.92 -11.30
C HIS A 10 -7.92 3.77 -10.52
N GLY A 11 -8.41 4.55 -9.55
CA GLY A 11 -7.57 5.37 -8.69
C GLY A 11 -6.59 4.53 -7.87
N TYR A 12 -7.07 3.43 -7.28
CA TYR A 12 -6.23 2.45 -6.59
C TYR A 12 -5.16 1.88 -7.53
N ASN A 13 -5.55 1.48 -8.74
CA ASN A 13 -4.62 0.93 -9.73
C ASN A 13 -3.49 1.92 -10.08
N LYS A 14 -3.87 3.14 -10.46
CA LYS A 14 -2.93 4.19 -10.85
C LYS A 14 -1.99 4.54 -9.72
N TRP A 15 -2.52 4.68 -8.50
CA TRP A 15 -1.73 4.98 -7.31
C TRP A 15 -0.62 3.94 -7.08
N PHE A 16 -0.98 2.67 -6.99
CA PHE A 16 0.00 1.62 -6.69
C PHE A 16 0.95 1.37 -7.86
N THR A 17 0.46 1.42 -9.11
CA THR A 17 1.32 1.29 -10.29
C THR A 17 2.37 2.41 -10.32
N HIS A 18 1.99 3.65 -9.99
CA HIS A 18 2.95 4.75 -9.88
C HIS A 18 4.04 4.47 -8.83
N TRP A 19 3.66 4.08 -7.61
CA TRP A 19 4.64 3.82 -6.55
C TRP A 19 5.52 2.60 -6.83
N ILE A 20 4.97 1.55 -7.45
CA ILE A 20 5.77 0.41 -7.92
C ILE A 20 6.78 0.88 -8.97
N ASN A 21 6.35 1.69 -9.94
CA ASN A 21 7.26 2.24 -10.96
C ASN A 21 8.38 3.10 -10.33
N VAL A 22 8.05 3.94 -9.34
CA VAL A 22 9.04 4.71 -8.58
C VAL A 22 10.02 3.79 -7.86
N ALA A 23 9.51 2.74 -7.20
CA ALA A 23 10.32 1.76 -6.47
C ALA A 23 11.28 1.00 -7.40
N GLU A 24 10.86 0.68 -8.62
CA GLU A 24 11.67 -0.05 -9.60
C GLU A 24 12.69 0.85 -10.30
N ASN A 25 12.25 2.02 -10.77
CA ASN A 25 12.97 2.76 -11.81
C ASN A 25 13.66 4.04 -11.30
N THR A 26 13.61 4.33 -10.00
CA THR A 26 14.27 5.51 -9.41
C THR A 26 15.13 5.13 -8.21
N ASP A 27 16.02 6.03 -7.80
CA ASP A 27 16.82 5.85 -6.58
C ASP A 27 16.05 6.12 -5.29
N LYS A 28 14.77 6.52 -5.38
CA LYS A 28 13.95 6.79 -4.20
C LYS A 28 13.57 5.47 -3.50
N PRO A 29 13.89 5.30 -2.20
CA PRO A 29 13.48 4.11 -1.47
C PRO A 29 11.97 4.20 -1.16
N VAL A 30 11.20 3.19 -1.59
CA VAL A 30 9.75 3.07 -1.34
C VAL A 30 9.49 1.76 -0.62
N TYR A 31 8.96 1.84 0.61
CA TYR A 31 8.65 0.66 1.42
C TYR A 31 7.15 0.40 1.44
N PHE A 32 6.75 -0.81 1.10
CA PHE A 32 5.37 -1.29 1.10
C PHE A 32 5.12 -2.15 2.32
N PHE A 33 3.94 -2.02 2.94
CA PHE A 33 3.48 -2.95 3.96
C PHE A 33 1.98 -3.17 3.80
N ARG A 34 1.49 -4.34 4.22
CA ARG A 34 0.07 -4.67 4.15
C ARG A 34 -0.56 -4.47 5.51
N PHE A 35 -1.79 -3.97 5.51
CA PHE A 35 -2.53 -3.80 6.75
C PHE A 35 -2.75 -5.14 7.47
N GLU A 36 -2.97 -6.20 6.69
CA GLU A 36 -3.17 -7.56 7.19
C GLU A 36 -1.92 -8.10 7.90
N ASP A 37 -0.73 -7.80 7.37
CA ASP A 37 0.53 -8.21 7.98
C ASP A 37 0.72 -7.50 9.33
N ILE A 38 0.38 -6.21 9.42
CA ILE A 38 0.42 -5.46 10.70
C ILE A 38 -0.56 -6.04 11.71
N LEU A 39 -1.75 -6.48 11.28
CA LEU A 39 -2.70 -7.11 12.20
C LEU A 39 -2.22 -8.48 12.69
N ALA A 40 -1.58 -9.25 11.82
CA ALA A 40 -1.11 -10.60 12.12
C ALA A 40 0.19 -10.60 12.95
N ASN A 41 1.13 -9.73 12.61
CA ASN A 41 2.45 -9.67 13.22
C ASN A 41 2.91 -8.21 13.45
N PRO A 42 2.20 -7.45 14.31
CA PRO A 42 2.44 -6.01 14.49
C PRO A 42 3.85 -5.69 14.96
N GLU A 43 4.45 -6.54 15.81
CA GLU A 43 5.79 -6.29 16.33
C GLU A 43 6.83 -6.34 15.21
N GLU A 44 6.83 -7.39 14.39
CA GLU A 44 7.79 -7.55 13.29
C GLU A 44 7.61 -6.47 12.23
N GLU A 45 6.37 -6.22 11.80
CA GLU A 45 6.12 -5.20 10.77
C GLU A 45 6.52 -3.80 11.23
N LEU A 46 6.31 -3.47 12.51
CA LEU A 46 6.81 -2.20 13.08
C LEU A 46 8.33 -2.17 13.17
N ARG A 47 8.99 -3.29 13.49
CA ARG A 47 10.46 -3.37 13.50
C ARG A 47 11.03 -3.10 12.12
N GLU A 48 10.54 -3.78 11.09
CA GLU A 48 11.00 -3.60 9.71
C GLU A 48 10.74 -2.19 9.19
N LEU A 49 9.57 -1.64 9.46
CA LEU A 49 9.26 -0.24 9.12
C LEU A 49 10.23 0.74 9.80
N MET A 50 10.55 0.53 11.08
CA MET A 50 11.49 1.41 11.79
C MET A 50 12.94 1.23 11.31
N LYS A 51 13.36 0.01 10.98
CA LYS A 51 14.66 -0.26 10.33
C LYS A 51 14.77 0.52 9.02
N PHE A 52 13.73 0.48 8.20
CA PHE A 52 13.65 1.26 6.96
C PHE A 52 13.71 2.77 7.20
N ILE A 53 12.85 3.31 8.06
CA ILE A 53 12.82 4.75 8.35
C ILE A 53 14.20 5.25 8.80
N LEU A 54 14.83 4.53 9.73
CA LEU A 54 16.12 4.90 10.31
C LEU A 54 17.32 4.54 9.40
N GLY A 55 17.10 3.70 8.39
CA GLY A 55 18.15 3.13 7.55
C GLY A 55 19.18 2.37 8.38
N VAL A 56 18.73 1.42 9.21
CA VAL A 56 19.61 0.54 10.01
C VAL A 56 19.32 -0.91 9.72
N GLU A 57 20.33 -1.77 9.85
CA GLU A 57 20.15 -3.23 9.80
C GLU A 57 19.39 -3.75 11.02
N SER A 58 19.61 -3.14 12.19
CA SER A 58 18.96 -3.55 13.43
C SER A 58 18.64 -2.37 14.35
N ILE A 59 17.48 -2.49 15.00
CA ILE A 59 17.04 -1.63 16.10
C ILE A 59 17.11 -2.34 17.45
N GLU A 60 17.58 -3.58 17.50
CA GLU A 60 17.64 -4.39 18.72
C GLU A 60 18.40 -3.66 19.84
N GLY A 61 17.82 -3.66 21.05
CA GLY A 61 18.39 -3.01 22.22
C GLY A 61 18.35 -1.47 22.17
N LYS A 62 17.81 -0.86 21.11
CA LYS A 62 17.63 0.59 21.03
C LYS A 62 16.32 1.02 21.69
N VAL A 63 16.23 2.30 22.03
CA VAL A 63 15.02 2.90 22.63
C VAL A 63 13.77 2.63 21.78
N ILE A 64 13.88 2.64 20.45
CA ILE A 64 12.73 2.38 19.57
C ILE A 64 12.24 0.93 19.65
N ASP A 65 13.16 -0.04 19.77
CA ASP A 65 12.82 -1.45 19.99
C ASP A 65 12.06 -1.63 21.31
N GLN A 66 12.54 -1.01 22.39
CA GLN A 66 11.81 -1.02 23.66
C GLN A 66 10.43 -0.37 23.56
N ARG A 67 10.31 0.78 22.85
CA ARG A 67 9.01 1.44 22.66
C ARG A 67 8.01 0.59 21.88
N ILE A 68 8.46 -0.19 20.90
CA ILE A 68 7.60 -1.14 20.19
C ILE A 68 7.06 -2.18 21.19
N LYS A 69 7.96 -2.80 21.97
CA LYS A 69 7.59 -3.77 23.02
C LYS A 69 6.60 -3.19 24.03
N ASP A 70 6.85 -1.98 24.52
CA ASP A 70 5.98 -1.29 25.48
C ASP A 70 4.59 -1.06 24.87
N VAL A 71 4.52 -0.63 23.61
CA VAL A 71 3.26 -0.43 22.89
C VAL A 71 2.51 -1.74 22.69
N MET A 72 3.20 -2.86 22.43
CA MET A 72 2.58 -4.19 22.35
C MET A 72 2.05 -4.64 23.72
N ALA A 73 2.82 -4.41 24.79
CA ALA A 73 2.45 -4.78 26.16
C ALA A 73 1.23 -4.01 26.70
N MET A 74 0.98 -2.79 26.21
CA MET A 74 -0.21 -2.01 26.56
C MET A 74 -1.53 -2.67 26.10
N GLY A 75 -1.49 -3.56 25.10
CA GLY A 75 -2.67 -4.24 24.56
C GLY A 75 -3.79 -3.28 24.10
N ALA A 76 -5.04 -3.73 24.16
CA ALA A 76 -6.21 -2.92 23.81
C ALA A 76 -6.54 -1.80 24.82
N LYS A 77 -5.82 -1.73 25.96
CA LYS A 77 -5.97 -0.69 26.99
C LYS A 77 -5.16 0.54 26.59
N LYS A 78 -5.67 1.35 25.66
CA LYS A 78 -5.12 2.68 25.40
C LYS A 78 -6.18 3.75 25.58
N ASN A 79 -5.76 4.84 26.24
CA ASN A 79 -6.33 6.18 26.11
C ASN A 79 -6.27 6.58 24.63
N GLN A 80 -7.19 6.04 23.85
CA GLN A 80 -7.35 6.41 22.45
C GLN A 80 -8.22 7.65 22.42
N THR A 81 -7.69 8.77 21.89
CA THR A 81 -8.50 9.96 21.57
C THR A 81 -9.63 9.61 20.58
N TYR A 82 -9.49 8.51 19.83
CA TYR A 82 -10.49 7.99 18.92
C TYR A 82 -10.50 6.45 18.93
N LYS A 83 -11.64 5.81 19.21
CA LYS A 83 -11.80 4.36 19.04
C LYS A 83 -11.59 4.01 17.56
N PRO A 84 -10.56 3.23 17.19
CA PRO A 84 -10.50 2.64 15.86
C PRO A 84 -11.81 1.90 15.62
N ARG A 85 -12.42 2.08 14.45
CA ARG A 85 -13.45 1.15 14.00
C ARG A 85 -12.82 -0.24 14.11
N GLN A 86 -13.55 -1.20 14.67
CA GLN A 86 -13.03 -2.56 14.84
C GLN A 86 -12.38 -3.01 13.52
N GLY A 87 -11.07 -3.25 13.55
CA GLY A 87 -10.30 -3.67 12.39
C GLY A 87 -10.69 -5.08 11.98
N GLY A 88 -10.61 -5.38 10.69
CA GLY A 88 -10.73 -6.75 10.19
C GLY A 88 -10.75 -6.80 8.67
N THR A 89 -10.38 -7.96 8.15
CA THR A 89 -10.33 -8.25 6.72
C THR A 89 -11.73 -8.47 6.16
N ASN A 90 -11.95 -8.12 4.89
CA ASN A 90 -13.20 -8.34 4.13
C ASN A 90 -14.51 -7.80 4.73
N ARG A 91 -14.49 -6.95 5.77
CA ARG A 91 -15.71 -6.39 6.40
C ARG A 91 -16.62 -5.62 5.45
N ASN A 92 -16.05 -5.07 4.37
CA ASN A 92 -16.78 -4.27 3.39
C ASN A 92 -17.33 -5.09 2.21
N LEU A 93 -17.03 -6.39 2.13
CA LEU A 93 -17.40 -7.22 0.97
C LEU A 93 -18.91 -7.20 0.70
N LYS A 94 -19.72 -7.23 1.76
CA LYS A 94 -21.19 -7.15 1.71
C LYS A 94 -21.75 -5.89 1.03
N ASN A 95 -20.94 -4.84 0.86
CA ASN A 95 -21.36 -3.58 0.24
C ASN A 95 -21.15 -3.57 -1.29
N TYR A 96 -20.63 -4.65 -1.87
CA TYR A 96 -20.32 -4.77 -3.30
C TYR A 96 -21.16 -5.86 -3.94
N THR A 97 -21.58 -5.62 -5.19
CA THR A 97 -22.17 -6.66 -6.02
C THR A 97 -21.10 -7.59 -6.58
N THR A 98 -21.49 -8.80 -6.99
CA THR A 98 -20.57 -9.74 -7.66
C THR A 98 -19.90 -9.12 -8.89
N GLU A 99 -20.64 -8.36 -9.70
CA GLU A 99 -20.10 -7.64 -10.86
C GLU A 99 -19.00 -6.63 -10.47
N GLN A 100 -19.17 -5.91 -9.36
CA GLN A 100 -18.17 -4.96 -8.88
C GLN A 100 -16.91 -5.65 -8.37
N ILE A 101 -17.08 -6.78 -7.67
CA ILE A 101 -15.97 -7.61 -7.19
C ILE A 101 -15.19 -8.16 -8.38
N GLU A 102 -15.88 -8.74 -9.36
CA GLU A 102 -15.25 -9.32 -10.54
C GLU A 102 -14.54 -8.25 -11.39
N TYR A 103 -15.15 -7.07 -11.56
CA TYR A 103 -14.48 -5.95 -12.21
C TYR A 103 -13.21 -5.53 -11.47
N THR A 104 -13.27 -5.44 -10.13
CA THR A 104 -12.12 -5.08 -9.31
C THR A 104 -11.01 -6.12 -9.45
N LYS A 105 -11.37 -7.41 -9.32
CA LYS A 105 -10.49 -8.56 -9.47
C LYS A 105 -9.73 -8.51 -10.80
N ASN A 106 -10.45 -8.39 -11.91
CA ASN A 106 -9.86 -8.47 -13.24
C ASN A 106 -9.07 -7.19 -13.60
N TYR A 107 -9.58 -6.01 -13.23
CA TYR A 107 -8.86 -4.76 -13.52
C TYR A 107 -7.56 -4.61 -12.72
N ASN A 108 -7.52 -5.14 -11.49
CA ASN A 108 -6.36 -5.05 -10.59
C ASN A 108 -5.59 -6.37 -10.44
N GLU A 109 -5.73 -7.30 -11.39
CA GLU A 109 -5.11 -8.63 -11.31
C GLU A 109 -3.63 -8.58 -10.92
N GLU A 110 -2.83 -7.78 -11.63
CA GLU A 110 -1.38 -7.67 -11.38
C GLU A 110 -1.12 -7.17 -9.95
N LEU A 111 -1.87 -6.19 -9.46
CA LEU A 111 -1.70 -5.67 -8.10
C LEU A 111 -2.07 -6.71 -7.03
N PHE A 112 -3.11 -7.50 -7.26
CA PHE A 112 -3.45 -8.59 -6.33
C PHE A 112 -2.34 -9.63 -6.24
N HIS A 113 -1.65 -9.91 -7.36
CA HIS A 113 -0.48 -10.78 -7.32
C HIS A 113 0.72 -10.11 -6.64
N VAL A 114 1.03 -8.85 -6.99
CA VAL A 114 2.12 -8.06 -6.38
C VAL A 114 2.03 -8.09 -4.86
N PHE A 115 0.84 -7.92 -4.29
CA PHE A 115 0.63 -7.88 -2.85
C PHE A 115 0.22 -9.23 -2.23
N GLY A 116 0.20 -10.33 -3.00
CA GLY A 116 -0.08 -11.66 -2.47
C GLY A 116 -1.53 -11.87 -2.00
N TYR A 117 -2.47 -11.14 -2.56
CA TYR A 117 -3.90 -11.25 -2.26
C TYR A 117 -4.63 -12.33 -3.08
N VAL A 118 -3.86 -13.18 -3.77
CA VAL A 118 -4.38 -14.25 -4.62
C VAL A 118 -4.28 -15.61 -3.95
N LYS A 119 -5.27 -16.46 -4.20
CA LYS A 119 -5.20 -17.87 -3.82
C LYS A 119 -4.26 -18.60 -4.76
N ASP A 120 -3.25 -19.23 -4.19
CA ASP A 120 -2.22 -19.96 -4.92
C ASP A 120 -1.55 -20.96 -3.97
N ASP A 121 -2.17 -22.11 -3.75
CA ASP A 121 -1.72 -23.03 -2.69
C ASP A 121 -0.33 -23.63 -2.98
N GLU A 122 0.08 -23.66 -4.25
CA GLU A 122 1.40 -24.16 -4.67
C GLU A 122 2.52 -23.17 -4.32
N ARG A 123 2.33 -21.87 -4.63
CA ARG A 123 3.35 -20.84 -4.42
C ARG A 123 3.20 -20.12 -3.08
N LEU A 124 2.01 -20.16 -2.49
CA LEU A 124 1.64 -19.50 -1.23
C LEU A 124 0.92 -20.48 -0.28
N PRO A 125 1.58 -21.58 0.16
CA PRO A 125 0.94 -22.65 0.94
C PRO A 125 0.40 -22.22 2.31
N ASN A 126 0.71 -21.01 2.77
CA ASN A 126 0.23 -20.43 4.03
C ASN A 126 -0.37 -19.03 3.83
N ASN A 127 -1.00 -18.76 2.69
CA ASN A 127 -1.62 -17.46 2.45
C ASN A 127 -2.81 -17.25 3.40
N VAL A 128 -2.68 -16.29 4.32
CA VAL A 128 -3.78 -15.86 5.22
C VAL A 128 -4.63 -14.74 4.61
N THR A 129 -4.28 -14.29 3.40
CA THR A 129 -4.96 -13.24 2.64
C THR A 129 -5.39 -13.65 1.21
N PRO A 130 -5.88 -14.88 0.93
CA PRO A 130 -6.22 -15.33 -0.42
C PRO A 130 -7.59 -14.77 -0.83
N PHE A 131 -7.69 -13.45 -0.97
CA PHE A 131 -8.96 -12.76 -1.19
C PHE A 131 -9.52 -12.95 -2.60
N MET A 132 -8.66 -13.22 -3.58
CA MET A 132 -9.03 -13.38 -4.99
C MET A 132 -8.61 -14.77 -5.48
N ASP A 133 -9.54 -15.54 -6.01
CA ASP A 133 -9.27 -16.79 -6.73
C ASP A 133 -9.42 -16.55 -8.23
N PHE A 134 -8.35 -16.78 -8.99
CA PHE A 134 -8.34 -16.65 -10.44
C PHE A 134 -8.54 -17.98 -11.16
N GLU A 135 -8.65 -19.11 -10.44
CA GLU A 135 -8.97 -20.42 -11.00
C GLU A 135 -8.06 -20.83 -12.18
N GLY A 136 -6.78 -20.44 -12.12
CA GLY A 136 -5.80 -20.70 -13.18
C GLY A 136 -5.88 -19.77 -14.40
N GLN A 137 -6.75 -18.75 -14.38
CA GLN A 137 -6.93 -17.79 -15.48
C GLN A 137 -6.07 -16.53 -15.35
N ALA A 138 -5.26 -16.41 -14.31
CA ALA A 138 -4.35 -15.28 -14.14
C ALA A 138 -3.32 -15.22 -15.28
N SER A 139 -2.99 -14.02 -15.73
CA SER A 139 -1.97 -13.84 -16.76
C SER A 139 -0.58 -14.29 -16.27
N PRO A 140 0.29 -14.80 -17.15
CA PRO A 140 1.66 -15.18 -16.79
C PRO A 140 2.45 -14.04 -16.14
N LYS A 141 2.26 -12.80 -16.62
CA LYS A 141 2.89 -11.60 -16.06
C LYS A 141 2.50 -11.38 -14.59
N SER A 142 1.23 -11.56 -14.24
CA SER A 142 0.77 -11.41 -12.86
C SER A 142 1.31 -12.53 -11.97
N VAL A 143 1.30 -13.76 -12.48
CA VAL A 143 1.85 -14.96 -11.84
C VAL A 143 3.33 -14.79 -11.45
N GLU A 144 4.15 -14.16 -12.31
CA GLU A 144 5.56 -13.85 -12.04
C GLU A 144 5.76 -12.83 -10.90
N LYS A 145 4.73 -12.02 -10.62
CA LYS A 145 4.78 -10.96 -9.60
C LYS A 145 4.14 -11.36 -8.28
N ILE A 146 3.92 -12.64 -8.02
CA ILE A 146 3.41 -13.08 -6.70
C ILE A 146 4.32 -12.58 -5.57
N ASN A 147 3.74 -11.89 -4.58
CA ASN A 147 4.43 -11.31 -3.41
C ASN A 147 5.59 -10.36 -3.77
N TYR A 148 5.59 -9.80 -4.98
CA TYR A 148 6.68 -8.97 -5.48
C TYR A 148 6.96 -7.73 -4.62
N TYR A 149 5.99 -7.23 -3.84
CA TYR A 149 6.23 -6.14 -2.88
C TYR A 149 7.36 -6.43 -1.89
N ARG A 150 7.59 -7.69 -1.51
CA ARG A 150 8.68 -8.07 -0.59
C ARG A 150 10.04 -7.84 -1.24
N LYS A 151 10.18 -8.24 -2.50
CA LYS A 151 11.39 -7.94 -3.29
C LYS A 151 11.60 -6.44 -3.48
N LEU A 152 10.52 -5.68 -3.68
CA LEU A 152 10.61 -4.21 -3.71
C LEU A 152 11.10 -3.63 -2.39
N ASN A 153 10.69 -4.19 -1.24
CA ASN A 153 11.17 -3.76 0.07
C ASN A 153 12.65 -4.06 0.30
N GLU A 154 13.15 -5.22 -0.15
CA GLU A 154 14.58 -5.55 -0.11
C GLU A 154 15.40 -4.51 -0.89
N ILE A 155 14.99 -4.23 -2.13
CA ILE A 155 15.59 -3.19 -2.98
C ILE A 155 15.50 -1.81 -2.30
N ALA A 156 14.37 -1.48 -1.69
CA ALA A 156 14.17 -0.21 -1.00
C ALA A 156 15.09 -0.08 0.22
N MET A 157 15.32 -1.15 0.97
CA MET A 157 16.28 -1.18 2.07
C MET A 157 17.71 -0.94 1.57
N GLU A 158 18.14 -1.61 0.50
CA GLU A 158 19.46 -1.37 -0.08
C GLU A 158 19.65 0.09 -0.53
N LYS A 159 18.63 0.68 -1.18
CA LYS A 159 18.64 2.10 -1.56
C LYS A 159 18.73 2.99 -0.32
N ARG A 160 17.92 2.70 0.69
CA ARG A 160 17.88 3.45 1.95
C ARG A 160 19.22 3.44 2.69
N MET A 161 19.89 2.28 2.73
CA MET A 161 21.19 2.10 3.37
C MET A 161 22.30 2.87 2.65
N ARG A 162 22.26 2.94 1.32
CA ARG A 162 23.18 3.78 0.52
C ARG A 162 23.06 5.28 0.82
N MET A 163 21.91 5.73 1.30
CA MET A 163 21.71 7.13 1.70
C MET A 163 22.36 7.48 3.04
N ARG A 164 22.86 6.50 3.82
CA ARG A 164 23.62 6.78 5.05
C ARG A 164 25.02 7.31 4.70
N GLY A 165 25.19 8.62 4.89
CA GLY A 165 26.45 9.32 4.68
C GLY A 165 26.26 10.82 4.42
N GLY A 166 25.10 11.22 3.91
CA GLY A 166 24.67 12.61 3.92
C GLY A 166 23.84 12.88 5.18
N ILE A 167 24.31 13.79 6.05
CA ILE A 167 23.36 14.66 6.77
C ILE A 167 22.39 15.14 5.70
N ALA A 168 21.08 15.02 5.93
CA ALA A 168 20.10 15.52 4.96
C ALA A 168 20.43 16.98 4.65
N ASN A 169 21.09 17.22 3.51
CA ASN A 169 21.20 18.57 2.95
C ASN A 169 19.77 19.09 2.82
N GLN A 170 19.57 20.40 2.96
CA GLN A 170 18.23 20.98 2.88
C GLN A 170 17.46 20.52 1.62
N ASP A 171 18.18 20.20 0.54
CA ASP A 171 17.67 19.67 -0.73
C ASP A 171 17.15 18.21 -0.67
N ASN A 172 17.56 17.43 0.33
CA ASN A 172 17.11 16.04 0.55
C ASN A 172 15.90 15.93 1.48
N LYS A 173 15.35 17.05 1.95
CA LYS A 173 14.12 17.03 2.75
C LYS A 173 12.96 16.65 1.84
N ILE A 174 12.23 15.59 2.22
CA ILE A 174 10.92 15.33 1.65
C ILE A 174 10.02 16.47 2.11
N HIS A 175 9.83 17.41 1.21
CA HIS A 175 9.02 18.58 1.42
C HIS A 175 7.55 18.21 1.23
N VAL A 176 6.84 18.02 2.34
CA VAL A 176 5.39 17.80 2.36
C VAL A 176 4.70 19.11 2.74
N GLY A 177 4.02 19.73 1.78
CA GLY A 177 3.32 21.00 1.94
C GLY A 177 2.69 21.46 0.63
N PRO A 178 1.63 22.29 0.68
CA PRO A 178 1.02 22.82 -0.54
C PRO A 178 2.06 23.67 -1.29
N GLY A 179 2.34 23.31 -2.54
CA GLY A 179 3.28 24.03 -3.40
C GLY A 179 4.69 23.43 -3.51
N ILE A 180 4.93 22.20 -3.05
CA ILE A 180 6.25 21.56 -3.19
C ILE A 180 6.20 20.37 -4.16
N ASP A 181 7.13 20.35 -5.11
CA ASP A 181 7.20 19.34 -6.15
C ASP A 181 7.45 17.95 -5.55
N GLY A 182 6.43 17.09 -5.64
CA GLY A 182 6.44 15.71 -5.13
C GLY A 182 5.70 15.47 -3.81
N GLY A 183 5.45 16.48 -2.97
CA GLY A 183 4.90 16.28 -1.62
C GLY A 183 3.37 16.30 -1.51
N ILE A 184 2.70 17.01 -2.43
CA ILE A 184 1.23 17.09 -2.52
C ILE A 184 0.77 16.89 -3.98
N ARG A 185 1.67 16.44 -4.87
CA ARG A 185 1.30 16.22 -6.28
C ARG A 185 0.42 15.01 -6.52
N LEU A 186 0.37 14.07 -5.60
CA LEU A 186 -0.51 12.90 -5.71
C LEU A 186 -1.96 13.19 -5.27
N VAL A 187 -2.18 14.15 -4.37
CA VAL A 187 -3.53 14.65 -4.04
C VAL A 187 -4.00 15.70 -5.04
N THR A 188 -3.09 16.50 -5.61
CA THR A 188 -3.42 17.36 -6.76
C THR A 188 -3.53 16.57 -8.07
N GLU A 189 -2.85 15.44 -8.22
CA GLU A 189 -3.19 14.43 -9.23
C GLU A 189 -4.44 13.66 -8.85
N MET A 190 -4.89 13.60 -7.58
CA MET A 190 -6.28 13.22 -7.26
C MET A 190 -7.32 14.30 -7.63
N GLN A 191 -6.93 15.38 -8.34
CA GLN A 191 -7.81 15.97 -9.36
C GLN A 191 -8.16 14.99 -10.48
N VAL A 192 -7.64 13.77 -10.47
CA VAL A 192 -8.10 12.60 -11.25
C VAL A 192 -9.61 12.41 -11.08
N LEU A 193 -10.23 12.81 -9.96
CA LEU A 193 -11.70 12.78 -9.85
C LEU A 193 -12.40 14.06 -10.35
N LYS A 194 -11.69 15.19 -10.49
CA LYS A 194 -12.23 16.43 -11.10
C LYS A 194 -12.20 16.39 -12.63
N ASN A 195 -11.30 15.60 -13.24
CA ASN A 195 -11.18 15.46 -14.69
C ASN A 195 -11.79 14.16 -15.25
N ILE A 196 -12.37 13.29 -14.42
CA ILE A 196 -13.23 12.20 -14.89
C ILE A 196 -14.68 12.72 -14.91
N GLY A 197 -14.98 13.54 -15.92
CA GLY A 197 -16.28 13.70 -16.57
C GLY A 197 -17.54 13.98 -15.73
N VAL A 198 -17.63 15.10 -15.01
CA VAL A 198 -18.92 15.61 -14.50
C VAL A 198 -19.18 17.08 -14.89
N THR A 199 -18.68 17.56 -16.03
CA THR A 199 -19.04 18.92 -16.50
C THR A 199 -19.51 19.05 -17.95
N ASP A 200 -19.44 18.02 -18.79
CA ASP A 200 -19.73 18.24 -20.23
C ASP A 200 -21.05 17.65 -20.76
N HIS A 201 -21.92 17.13 -19.88
CA HIS A 201 -23.29 16.75 -20.27
C HIS A 201 -24.34 17.24 -19.27
N ILE A 202 -24.43 18.55 -19.11
CA ILE A 202 -25.71 19.23 -18.83
C ILE A 202 -25.84 20.34 -19.86
N GLU A 203 -26.16 19.97 -21.10
CA GLU A 203 -26.87 20.90 -21.97
C GLU A 203 -28.27 21.04 -21.36
N PHE A 204 -28.52 22.20 -20.76
CA PHE A 204 -29.86 22.65 -20.46
C PHE A 204 -30.62 22.76 -21.78
N ALA A 205 -31.49 21.79 -22.04
CA ALA A 205 -32.57 21.97 -23.00
C ALA A 205 -33.48 23.09 -22.47
N HIS A 206 -33.47 24.22 -23.16
CA HIS A 206 -34.53 25.22 -23.11
C HIS A 206 -35.75 24.73 -23.91
#